data_AF-A0A919HIE9-F1
#
_entry.id   AF-A0A919HIE9-F1
#
_cell.length_a   1.000
_cell.length_b   1.000
_cell.length_c   1.000
_cell.angle_alpha   90.00
_cell.angle_beta   90.00
_cell.angle_gamma   90.00
#
_symmetry.space_group_name_H-M   'P 1'
#
loop_
_entity.id
_entity.type
_entity.pdbx_description
1 polymer ?
#
loop_
_entity_poly.entity_id
_entity_poly.type
_entity_poly.pdbx_seq_one_letter_code
_entity_poly.pdbx_strand_id
1 'polypeptide(L)'
;MSRSPEPRKIILDCVPAVVLTPEDFDRFDLVRCQLGGQSARMSALNRDLSLAVRLLEEARAGLSATTECSDDCPAEQSGTEPDHLCCRIRSLLDSPRFARLDGRPAKPTKARGSGDGRQAADHRRT
;
A
#
# COMPACT_ATOMS: atom_id res chain seq x y z
N MET A 1 34.32 -10.81 26.85
CA MET A 1 34.08 -10.22 25.51
C MET A 1 35.05 -10.84 24.53
N SER A 2 34.65 -11.92 23.86
CA SER A 2 35.49 -12.57 22.84
C SER A 2 35.48 -11.71 21.59
N ARG A 3 36.53 -10.92 21.37
CA ARG A 3 36.79 -10.34 20.05
C ARG A 3 36.96 -11.50 19.09
N SER A 4 36.07 -11.62 18.11
CA SER A 4 36.29 -12.55 17.00
C SER A 4 37.59 -12.11 16.32
N PRO A 5 38.57 -13.00 16.16
CA PRO A 5 39.82 -12.64 15.49
C PRO A 5 39.51 -12.14 14.08
N GLU A 6 40.17 -11.05 13.66
CA GLU A 6 40.02 -10.57 12.30
C GLU A 6 40.56 -11.61 11.31
N PRO A 7 39.89 -11.82 10.15
CA PRO A 7 40.35 -12.76 9.15
C PRO A 7 41.75 -12.37 8.63
N ARG A 8 42.65 -13.35 8.50
CA ARG A 8 44.00 -13.10 7.97
C ARG A 8 43.93 -12.83 6.47
N LYS A 9 44.33 -11.63 6.06
CA LYS A 9 44.40 -11.21 4.66
C LYS A 9 45.76 -11.59 4.06
N ILE A 10 45.76 -12.13 2.85
CA ILE A 10 46.96 -12.51 2.08
C ILE A 10 46.82 -12.03 0.62
N ILE A 11 47.88 -12.18 -0.16
CA ILE A 11 47.84 -12.03 -1.63
C ILE A 11 48.14 -13.41 -2.22
N LEU A 12 47.23 -13.91 -3.05
CA LEU A 12 47.36 -15.17 -3.79
C LEU A 12 47.29 -14.83 -5.28
N ASP A 13 48.33 -15.15 -6.05
CA ASP A 13 48.41 -14.85 -7.49
C ASP A 13 48.10 -13.39 -7.85
N CYS A 14 48.65 -12.44 -7.07
CA CYS A 14 48.38 -11.00 -7.17
C CYS A 14 46.93 -10.58 -6.85
N VAL A 15 46.08 -11.49 -6.35
CA VAL A 15 44.71 -11.21 -5.92
C VAL A 15 44.62 -11.16 -4.39
N PRO A 16 43.98 -10.13 -3.80
CA PRO A 16 43.69 -10.11 -2.38
C PRO A 16 42.81 -11.30 -1.97
N ALA A 17 43.25 -12.09 -1.01
CA ALA A 17 42.55 -13.25 -0.50
C ALA A 17 42.51 -13.25 1.03
N VAL A 18 41.63 -14.07 1.59
CA VAL A 18 41.46 -14.23 3.05
C VAL A 18 41.62 -15.71 3.38
N VAL A 19 42.43 -16.01 4.38
CA VAL A 19 42.57 -17.37 4.91
C VAL A 19 41.45 -17.60 5.92
N LEU A 20 40.62 -18.60 5.64
CA LEU A 20 39.55 -19.07 6.52
C LEU A 20 39.93 -20.43 7.11
N THR A 21 39.49 -20.69 8.33
CA THR A 21 39.46 -22.07 8.83
C THR A 21 38.35 -22.85 8.11
N PRO A 22 38.38 -24.19 8.10
CA PRO A 22 37.29 -24.99 7.52
C PRO A 22 35.92 -24.61 8.09
N GLU A 23 35.82 -24.36 9.40
CA GLU A 23 34.57 -24.00 10.08
C GLU A 23 34.04 -22.63 9.65
N ASP A 24 34.95 -21.66 9.45
CA ASP A 24 34.60 -20.33 8.95
C ASP A 24 34.19 -20.39 7.46
N PHE A 25 34.83 -21.26 6.67
CA PHE A 25 34.47 -21.50 5.29
C PHE A 25 33.06 -22.10 5.17
N ASP A 26 32.74 -23.14 5.94
CA ASP A 26 31.41 -23.77 5.93
C ASP A 26 30.31 -22.78 6.35
N ARG A 27 30.60 -21.95 7.38
CA ARG A 27 29.69 -20.89 7.81
C ARG A 27 29.50 -19.84 6.72
N PHE A 28 30.58 -19.42 6.07
CA PHE A 28 30.51 -18.48 4.97
C PHE A 28 29.70 -19.03 3.80
N ASP A 29 29.90 -20.29 3.44
CA ASP A 29 29.18 -20.92 2.33
C ASP A 29 27.68 -21.04 2.62
N LEU A 30 27.31 -21.41 3.85
CA LEU A 30 25.92 -21.44 4.29
C LEU A 30 25.26 -20.05 4.20
N VAL A 31 25.92 -19.00 4.69
CA VAL A 31 25.43 -17.62 4.61
C VAL A 31 25.30 -17.16 3.15
N ARG A 32 26.28 -17.50 2.31
CA ARG A 32 26.27 -17.21 0.87
C ARG A 32 25.06 -17.85 0.19
N CYS A 33 24.77 -19.11 0.48
CA CYS A 33 23.61 -19.82 -0.05
C CYS A 33 22.29 -19.17 0.41
N GLN A 34 22.20 -18.81 1.69
CA GLN A 34 21.02 -18.12 2.23
C GLN A 34 20.80 -16.76 1.56
N LEU A 35 21.87 -15.98 1.38
CA LEU A 35 21.80 -14.68 0.71
C LEU A 35 21.40 -14.82 -0.77
N GLY A 36 21.93 -15.82 -1.46
CA GLY A 36 21.53 -16.17 -2.83
C GLY A 36 20.03 -16.48 -2.92
N GLY A 37 19.51 -17.30 -1.99
CA GLY A 37 18.08 -17.60 -1.91
C GLY A 37 17.21 -16.38 -1.58
N GLN A 38 17.67 -15.50 -0.70
CA GLN A 38 16.97 -14.24 -0.40
C GLN A 38 16.95 -13.29 -1.59
N SER A 39 18.06 -13.14 -2.30
CA SER A 39 18.17 -12.31 -3.51
C SER A 39 17.25 -12.79 -4.63
N ALA A 40 17.15 -14.11 -4.83
CA ALA A 40 16.23 -14.70 -5.79
C ALA A 40 14.76 -14.38 -5.44
N ARG A 41 14.39 -14.51 -4.15
CA ARG A 41 13.03 -14.15 -3.68
C ARG A 41 12.72 -12.67 -3.87
N MET A 42 13.65 -11.78 -3.53
CA MET A 42 13.46 -10.34 -3.76
C MET A 42 13.30 -10.01 -5.24
N SER A 43 14.07 -10.68 -6.11
CA SER A 43 13.96 -10.49 -7.56
C SER A 43 12.60 -10.93 -8.09
N ALA A 44 12.06 -12.05 -7.59
CA ALA A 44 10.71 -12.50 -7.94
C ALA A 44 9.64 -11.49 -7.47
N LEU A 45 9.70 -11.06 -6.21
CA LEU A 45 8.77 -10.06 -5.66
C LEU A 45 8.80 -8.73 -6.44
N ASN A 46 9.98 -8.26 -6.86
CA ASN A 46 10.09 -7.06 -7.67
C ASN A 46 9.46 -7.22 -9.06
N ARG A 47 9.56 -8.41 -9.67
CA ARG A 47 8.86 -8.69 -10.93
C ARG A 47 7.36 -8.69 -10.74
N ASP A 48 6.87 -9.35 -9.69
CA ASP A 48 5.44 -9.40 -9.37
C ASP A 48 4.88 -8.01 -9.09
N LEU A 49 5.61 -7.18 -8.33
CA LEU A 49 5.24 -5.79 -8.08
C LEU A 49 5.17 -4.98 -9.38
N SER A 50 6.18 -5.14 -10.26
CA SER A 50 6.21 -4.43 -11.54
C SER A 50 5.02 -4.83 -12.43
N LEU A 51 4.65 -6.11 -12.43
CA LEU A 51 3.49 -6.61 -13.16
C LEU A 51 2.18 -6.07 -12.55
N ALA A 52 2.05 -6.06 -11.21
CA ALA A 52 0.88 -5.51 -10.54
C ALA A 52 0.70 -4.01 -10.84
N VAL A 53 1.79 -3.23 -10.83
CA VAL A 53 1.77 -1.81 -11.20
C VAL A 53 1.29 -1.62 -12.65
N ARG A 54 1.81 -2.43 -13.59
CA ARG A 54 1.36 -2.37 -14.99
C ARG A 54 -0.13 -2.68 -15.14
N LEU A 55 -0.61 -3.75 -14.50
CA LEU A 55 -2.03 -4.12 -14.54
C LEU A 55 -2.92 -3.04 -13.93
N LEU A 56 -2.47 -2.36 -12.86
CA LEU A 56 -3.20 -1.25 -12.28
C LEU A 56 -3.26 -0.04 -13.21
N GLU A 57 -2.16 0.29 -13.89
CA GLU A 57 -2.16 1.36 -14.88
C GLU A 57 -3.01 1.02 -16.11
N GLU A 58 -2.98 -0.23 -16.58
CA GLU A 58 -3.84 -0.71 -17.67
C GLU A 58 -5.32 -0.67 -17.27
N ALA A 59 -5.66 -1.10 -16.05
CA ALA A 59 -7.02 -1.02 -15.52
C ALA A 59 -7.47 0.45 -15.38
N ARG A 60 -6.58 1.33 -14.90
CA ARG A 60 -6.85 2.76 -14.82
C ARG A 60 -7.09 3.37 -16.20
N ALA A 61 -6.26 3.03 -17.18
CA ALA A 61 -6.43 3.49 -18.56
C ALA A 61 -7.74 2.98 -19.17
N GLY A 62 -8.09 1.71 -18.93
CA GLY A 62 -9.36 1.12 -19.35
C GLY A 62 -10.56 1.82 -18.72
N LEU A 63 -10.49 2.12 -17.42
CA LEU A 63 -11.52 2.90 -16.73
C LEU A 63 -11.64 4.32 -17.31
N SER A 64 -10.52 5.02 -17.50
CA SER A 64 -10.51 6.37 -18.11
C SER A 64 -11.12 6.36 -19.51
N ALA A 65 -10.74 5.38 -20.35
CA ALA A 65 -11.27 5.23 -21.70
C ALA A 65 -12.76 4.88 -21.70
N THR A 66 -13.24 4.10 -20.72
CA THR A 66 -14.69 3.88 -20.56
C THR A 66 -15.41 5.13 -20.06
N THR A 67 -14.82 5.93 -19.17
CA THR A 67 -15.44 7.17 -18.66
C THR A 67 -15.55 8.29 -19.68
N GLU A 68 -14.82 8.21 -20.80
CA GLU A 68 -15.06 9.00 -22.03
C GLU A 68 -16.32 8.54 -22.80
N CYS A 69 -17.29 7.91 -22.12
CA CYS A 69 -18.67 7.94 -22.57
C CYS A 69 -19.04 9.39 -22.86
N SER A 70 -19.31 9.68 -24.14
CA SER A 70 -19.88 10.92 -24.61
C SER A 70 -20.96 11.40 -23.64
N ASP A 71 -20.96 12.68 -23.30
CA ASP A 71 -21.91 13.31 -22.36
C ASP A 71 -23.40 13.12 -22.76
N ASP A 72 -23.65 12.51 -23.91
CA ASP A 72 -24.94 11.99 -24.35
C ASP A 72 -25.21 10.55 -23.82
N CYS A 73 -25.17 10.27 -22.50
CA CYS A 73 -25.96 9.13 -21.96
C CYS A 73 -27.43 9.64 -21.98
N PRO A 74 -28.31 9.22 -22.91
CA PRO A 74 -29.69 9.70 -22.93
C PRO A 74 -30.39 9.25 -21.65
N ALA A 75 -30.82 10.23 -20.85
CA ALA A 75 -31.67 9.96 -19.72
C ALA A 75 -32.99 9.37 -20.24
N GLU A 76 -33.23 8.11 -19.88
CA GLU A 76 -34.54 7.46 -19.89
C GLU A 76 -35.20 7.29 -21.26
N GLN A 77 -34.84 6.23 -21.99
CA GLN A 77 -35.85 5.45 -22.72
C GLN A 77 -35.68 3.96 -22.41
N SER A 78 -36.71 3.45 -21.75
CA SER A 78 -36.88 2.10 -21.29
C SER A 78 -36.88 1.09 -22.45
N GLY A 79 -36.24 -0.04 -22.21
CA GLY A 79 -36.64 -1.29 -22.85
C GLY A 79 -35.76 -1.83 -23.96
N THR A 80 -34.45 -1.62 -23.97
CA THR A 80 -33.52 -2.59 -24.59
C THR A 80 -32.13 -2.45 -23.95
N GLU A 81 -31.70 -3.51 -23.25
CA GLU A 81 -30.30 -3.77 -22.88
C GLU A 81 -29.38 -3.50 -24.09
N PRO A 82 -28.40 -2.61 -23.94
CA PRO A 82 -27.19 -3.03 -23.27
C PRO A 82 -26.90 -2.17 -22.04
N ASP A 83 -26.66 -2.87 -20.94
CA ASP A 83 -25.93 -2.38 -19.78
C ASP A 83 -24.67 -1.60 -20.22
N HIS A 84 -24.76 -0.27 -20.31
CA HIS A 84 -23.58 0.58 -20.35
C HIS A 84 -22.94 0.52 -18.96
N LEU A 85 -22.13 -0.53 -18.73
CA LEU A 85 -21.30 -0.73 -17.55
C LEU A 85 -20.56 0.57 -17.18
N CYS A 86 -20.21 1.40 -18.16
CA CYS A 86 -19.70 2.74 -17.96
C CYS A 86 -20.63 3.67 -17.14
N CYS A 87 -21.88 3.94 -17.57
CA CYS A 87 -22.77 4.86 -16.85
C CYS A 87 -23.05 4.28 -15.41
N ARG A 88 -23.06 2.94 -15.23
CA ARG A 88 -23.17 2.27 -13.91
C ARG A 88 -21.94 2.42 -13.02
N ILE A 89 -20.73 2.26 -13.57
CA ILE A 89 -19.46 2.46 -12.86
C ILE A 89 -19.30 3.94 -12.46
N ARG A 90 -19.63 4.88 -13.33
CA ARG A 90 -19.58 6.33 -13.06
C ARG A 90 -20.54 6.71 -11.92
N SER A 91 -21.77 6.20 -11.95
CA SER A 91 -22.74 6.38 -10.84
C SER A 91 -22.26 5.78 -9.51
N LEU A 92 -21.53 4.66 -9.54
CA LEU A 92 -20.93 4.07 -8.33
C LEU A 92 -19.75 4.90 -7.81
N LEU A 93 -18.91 5.44 -8.68
CA LEU A 93 -17.76 6.29 -8.30
C LEU A 93 -18.21 7.65 -7.74
N ASP A 94 -19.29 8.23 -8.29
CA ASP A 94 -19.90 9.48 -7.80
C ASP A 94 -20.72 9.28 -6.51
N SER A 95 -20.89 8.04 -6.05
CA SER A 95 -21.54 7.73 -4.78
C SER A 95 -20.74 8.27 -3.59
N PRO A 96 -21.40 8.83 -2.56
CA PRO A 96 -20.74 9.34 -1.36
C PRO A 96 -19.93 8.28 -0.57
N ARG A 97 -20.09 6.99 -0.91
CA ARG A 97 -19.30 5.88 -0.37
C ARG A 97 -17.84 5.90 -0.83
N PHE A 98 -17.55 6.43 -2.02
CA PHE A 98 -16.20 6.46 -2.60
C PHE A 98 -15.55 7.85 -2.61
N ALA A 99 -16.33 8.92 -2.45
CA ALA A 99 -15.86 10.31 -2.35
C ALA A 99 -14.97 10.64 -1.12
N ARG A 100 -14.63 9.65 -0.28
CA ARG A 100 -13.86 9.85 0.98
C ARG A 100 -12.38 9.46 0.91
N LEU A 101 -11.86 9.06 -0.25
CA LEU A 101 -10.45 8.67 -0.35
C LEU A 101 -9.47 9.85 -0.55
N ASP A 102 -9.97 11.05 -0.87
CA ASP A 102 -9.15 12.26 -0.85
C ASP A 102 -9.05 12.79 0.58
N GLY A 103 -8.00 12.34 1.28
CA GLY A 103 -7.67 12.68 2.65
C GLY A 103 -7.46 14.18 2.91
N ARG A 104 -8.56 14.94 3.04
CA ARG A 104 -8.58 16.18 3.82
C ARG A 104 -9.23 15.93 5.17
N PRO A 105 -8.51 16.11 6.29
CA PRO A 105 -9.14 16.02 7.59
C PRO A 105 -10.21 17.11 7.70
N ALA A 106 -11.47 16.70 7.85
CA ALA A 106 -12.56 17.61 8.16
C ALA A 106 -12.21 18.34 9.45
N LYS A 107 -12.09 19.67 9.38
CA LYS A 107 -11.97 20.52 10.57
C LYS A 107 -13.12 20.18 11.52
N PRO A 108 -12.87 19.95 12.81
CA PRO A 108 -13.94 19.73 13.76
C PRO A 108 -14.78 21.01 13.85
N THR A 109 -16.02 20.93 13.34
CA THR A 109 -17.04 21.94 13.61
C THR A 109 -17.33 21.91 15.10
N LYS A 110 -17.00 23.02 15.77
CA LYS A 110 -17.26 23.28 17.18
C LYS A 110 -18.67 22.80 17.55
N ALA A 111 -18.71 21.91 18.53
CA ALA A 111 -19.92 21.44 19.17
C ALA A 111 -20.79 22.61 19.64
N ARG A 112 -22.07 22.47 19.36
CA ARG A 112 -23.20 23.28 19.75
C ARG A 112 -23.22 23.43 21.27
N GLY A 113 -22.97 24.64 21.77
CA GLY A 113 -23.33 25.03 23.13
C GLY A 113 -24.84 25.21 23.18
N SER A 114 -25.57 24.21 23.66
CA SER A 114 -26.95 24.34 24.13
C SER A 114 -27.08 23.43 25.34
N GLY A 115 -26.93 24.05 26.51
CA GLY A 115 -27.08 23.45 27.82
C GLY A 115 -27.80 24.44 28.70
N ASP A 116 -29.12 24.48 28.55
CA ASP A 116 -30.04 25.03 29.53
C ASP A 116 -30.03 24.14 30.78
N GLY A 117 -30.00 24.76 31.97
CA GLY A 117 -30.10 24.03 33.23
C GLY A 117 -29.63 24.80 34.46
N ARG A 118 -30.22 25.97 34.74
CA ARG A 118 -30.12 26.63 36.07
C ARG A 118 -31.49 27.10 36.53
N GLN A 119 -32.04 26.41 37.52
CA GLN A 119 -32.91 26.89 38.62
C GLN A 119 -33.10 25.67 39.55
N ALA A 120 -32.46 25.57 40.72
CA ALA A 120 -32.64 26.31 41.98
C ALA A 120 -33.93 25.93 42.75
N ALA A 121 -33.78 25.08 43.78
CA ALA A 121 -34.51 25.03 45.07
C ALA A 121 -34.04 23.73 45.78
N ASP A 122 -33.17 23.76 46.78
CA ASP A 122 -33.36 24.19 48.19
C ASP A 122 -34.43 23.36 48.94
N HIS A 123 -33.97 22.39 49.74
CA HIS A 123 -34.43 22.02 51.09
C HIS A 123 -33.67 20.76 51.56
N ARG A 124 -32.69 20.86 52.47
CA ARG A 124 -32.74 20.89 53.95
C ARG A 124 -33.14 19.57 54.64
N ARG A 125 -32.22 19.11 55.51
CA ARG A 125 -32.38 18.29 56.73
C ARG A 125 -32.77 16.82 56.48
N THR A 126 -32.19 15.81 57.14
CA THR A 126 -31.37 15.71 58.36
C THR A 126 -30.72 14.32 58.33
#